data_AF-A0AA42ZS36-F1
#
_entry.id   AF-A0AA42ZS36-F1
#
_cell.length_a   1.000
_cell.length_b   1.000
_cell.length_c   1.000
_cell.angle_alpha   90.00
_cell.angle_beta   90.00
_cell.angle_gamma   90.00
#
_symmetry.space_group_name_H-M   'P 1'
#
loop_
_entity.id
_entity.type
_entity.pdbx_description
1 polymer ?
#
loop_
_entity_poly.entity_id
_entity_poly.type
_entity_poly.pdbx_seq_one_letter_code
_entity_poly.pdbx_strand_id
1 'polypeptide(L)'
;MYHEFFGIAENPFSITPDPRYLYMSKGHQEALAHLLYGVTEGGGFVLLTGEVGTGKTSVCRCLLEQLPEAVDAALILNPRLSEIELLASIC
;
A
#
# COMPACT_ATOMS: atom_id res chain seq x y z
N MET A 1 -3.54 -5.70 -32.33
CA MET A 1 -3.50 -4.55 -33.27
C MET A 1 -2.67 -3.36 -32.75
N TYR A 2 -3.11 -2.56 -31.78
CA TYR A 2 -2.26 -1.47 -31.23
C TYR A 2 -1.10 -1.99 -30.36
N HIS A 3 -1.35 -3.00 -29.53
CA HIS A 3 -0.32 -3.61 -28.67
C HIS A 3 0.86 -4.20 -29.44
N GLU A 4 0.59 -5.00 -30.47
CA GLU A 4 1.63 -5.62 -31.32
C GLU A 4 2.38 -4.59 -32.15
N PHE A 5 1.71 -3.54 -32.65
CA PHE A 5 2.36 -2.49 -33.42
C PHE A 5 3.37 -1.69 -32.58
N PHE A 6 3.05 -1.40 -31.32
CA PHE A 6 3.92 -0.66 -30.40
C PHE A 6 4.80 -1.54 -29.50
N GLY A 7 4.68 -2.87 -29.58
CA GLY A 7 5.42 -3.81 -28.73
C GLY A 7 5.08 -3.72 -27.25
N ILE A 8 3.86 -3.27 -26.90
CA ILE A 8 3.40 -3.07 -25.52
C ILE A 8 2.53 -4.24 -25.07
N ALA A 9 2.76 -4.77 -23.88
CA ALA A 9 2.08 -5.95 -23.36
C ALA A 9 0.62 -5.69 -22.95
N GLU A 10 0.28 -4.43 -22.64
CA GLU A 10 -1.02 -4.04 -22.10
C GLU A 10 -1.37 -2.60 -22.48
N ASN A 11 -2.54 -2.13 -22.04
CA ASN A 11 -3.04 -0.78 -22.33
C ASN A 11 -2.22 0.27 -21.58
N PRO A 12 -1.43 1.11 -22.27
CA PRO A 12 -0.47 2.01 -21.63
C PRO A 12 -1.12 3.24 -20.99
N PHE A 13 -2.41 3.50 -21.25
CA PHE A 13 -3.12 4.68 -20.77
C PHE A 13 -4.32 4.34 -19.88
N SER A 14 -4.13 3.39 -18.96
CA SER A 14 -5.10 3.16 -17.89
C SER A 14 -5.14 4.36 -16.93
N ILE A 15 -6.34 4.81 -16.58
CA ILE A 15 -6.54 5.87 -15.59
C ILE A 15 -6.48 5.34 -14.15
N THR A 16 -6.51 4.02 -13.97
CA THR A 16 -6.43 3.38 -12.65
C THR A 16 -4.96 3.11 -12.32
N PRO A 17 -4.44 3.55 -11.16
CA PRO A 17 -3.10 3.21 -10.73
C PRO A 17 -2.93 1.70 -10.62
N ASP A 18 -1.91 1.15 -11.26
CA ASP A 18 -1.57 -0.26 -11.19
C ASP A 18 -0.35 -0.46 -10.25
N PRO A 19 -0.52 -1.21 -9.14
CA PRO A 19 0.55 -1.47 -8.17
C PRO A 19 1.81 -2.09 -8.79
N ARG A 20 1.68 -2.86 -9.88
CA ARG A 20 2.82 -3.51 -10.57
C ARG A 20 3.84 -2.51 -11.10
N TYR A 21 3.40 -1.27 -11.33
CA TYR A 21 4.22 -0.18 -11.86
C TYR A 21 4.64 0.84 -10.79
N LEU A 22 4.54 0.47 -9.51
CA LEU A 22 4.95 1.34 -8.41
C LEU A 22 6.46 1.63 -8.48
N TYR A 23 6.81 2.90 -8.71
CA TYR A 23 8.19 3.35 -8.62
C TYR A 23 8.60 3.56 -7.16
N MET A 24 9.41 2.62 -6.67
CA MET A 24 10.00 2.67 -5.34
C MET A 24 11.18 3.63 -5.29
N SER A 25 10.87 4.93 -5.20
CA SER A 25 11.86 5.96 -4.88
C SER A 25 12.56 5.65 -3.55
N LYS A 26 13.74 6.26 -3.33
CA LYS A 26 14.49 6.09 -2.09
C LYS A 26 13.64 6.33 -0.83
N GLY A 27 12.83 7.40 -0.82
CA GLY A 27 11.96 7.70 0.31
C GLY A 27 10.83 6.68 0.50
N HIS A 28 10.29 6.12 -0.59
CA HIS A 28 9.29 5.05 -0.50
C HIS A 28 9.90 3.75 0.05
N GLN A 29 11.12 3.41 -0.38
CA GLN A 29 11.85 2.23 0.11
C GLN A 29 12.15 2.33 1.60
N GLU A 30 12.65 3.48 2.05
CA GLU A 30 12.94 3.74 3.46
C GLU A 30 11.65 3.65 4.30
N ALA A 31 10.57 4.30 3.86
CA ALA A 31 9.27 4.22 4.54
C ALA A 31 8.75 2.78 4.65
N LEU A 32 8.82 2.00 3.57
CA LEU A 32 8.39 0.60 3.58
C LEU A 32 9.24 -0.26 4.52
N ALA A 33 10.56 -0.08 4.52
CA ALA A 33 11.46 -0.81 5.40
C ALA A 33 11.16 -0.53 6.89
N HIS A 34 10.90 0.73 7.24
CA HIS A 34 10.50 1.10 8.61
C HIS A 34 9.15 0.49 9.01
N LEU A 35 8.18 0.44 8.10
CA LEU A 35 6.89 -0.20 8.34
C LEU A 35 7.04 -1.71 8.57
N LEU A 36 7.79 -2.41 7.72
CA LEU A 36 8.05 -3.85 7.85
C LEU A 36 8.79 -4.19 9.15
N TYR A 37 9.77 -3.37 9.52
CA TYR A 37 10.46 -3.52 10.81
C TYR A 37 9.50 -3.35 12.00
N GLY A 38 8.60 -2.36 11.94
CA GLY A 38 7.57 -2.16 12.96
C GLY A 38 6.60 -3.33 13.10
N VAL A 39 6.26 -4.01 11.99
CA VAL A 39 5.41 -5.22 12.04
C VAL A 39 6.13 -6.40 12.70
N THR A 40 7.44 -6.56 12.47
CA THR A 40 8.17 -7.79 12.80
C THR A 40 8.85 -7.75 14.17
N GLU A 41 9.50 -6.63 14.54
CA GLU A 41 10.32 -6.56 15.75
C GLU A 41 9.84 -5.49 16.74
N GLY A 42 9.06 -4.51 16.29
CA GLY A 42 8.68 -3.33 17.07
C GLY A 42 7.17 -3.26 17.34
N GLY A 43 6.65 -4.07 18.26
CA GLY A 43 5.28 -3.90 18.73
C GLY A 43 4.99 -2.45 19.15
N GLY A 44 3.89 -1.86 18.67
CA GLY A 44 3.59 -0.45 18.92
C GLY A 44 2.77 0.20 17.79
N PHE A 45 3.00 1.49 17.55
CA PHE A 45 2.34 2.27 16.50
C PHE A 45 3.40 2.89 15.56
N VAL A 46 3.19 2.74 14.25
CA VAL A 46 4.02 3.38 13.22
C VAL A 46 3.19 4.40 12.46
N LEU A 47 3.75 5.60 12.28
CA LEU A 47 3.09 6.69 11.59
C LEU A 47 3.78 6.99 10.25
N LEU A 48 3.05 6.78 9.16
CA LEU A 48 3.48 7.22 7.82
C LEU A 48 2.88 8.59 7.50
N THR A 49 3.73 9.61 7.38
CA THR A 49 3.31 10.98 7.03
C THR A 49 3.90 11.44 5.70
N GLY A 50 3.36 12.54 5.17
CA GLY A 50 3.78 13.12 3.89
C GLY A 50 2.67 13.97 3.29
N GLU A 51 3.02 14.83 2.34
CA GLU A 51 2.08 15.74 1.66
C GLU A 51 1.05 15.00 0.80
N VAL A 52 0.02 15.72 0.32
CA VAL A 52 -0.97 15.14 -0.60
C VAL A 52 -0.26 14.66 -1.88
N GLY A 53 -0.59 13.45 -2.33
CA GLY A 53 0.00 12.88 -3.55
C GLY A 53 1.37 12.23 -3.38
N THR A 54 1.98 12.21 -2.18
CA THR A 54 3.31 11.60 -1.96
C THR A 54 3.31 10.06 -1.86
N GLY A 55 2.29 9.38 -2.39
CA GLY A 55 2.30 7.91 -2.46
C GLY A 55 2.07 7.16 -1.14
N LYS A 56 1.62 7.81 -0.06
CA LYS A 56 1.35 7.15 1.24
C LYS A 56 0.48 5.89 1.11
N THR A 57 -0.66 6.02 0.44
CA THR A 57 -1.58 4.89 0.20
C THR A 57 -0.93 3.79 -0.63
N SER A 58 -0.07 4.15 -1.60
CA SER A 58 0.67 3.19 -2.42
C SER A 58 1.68 2.40 -1.60
N VAL A 59 2.41 3.07 -0.68
CA VAL A 59 3.33 2.41 0.25
C VAL A 59 2.57 1.47 1.20
N CYS A 60 1.42 1.88 1.75
CA CYS A 60 0.59 1.00 2.59
C CYS A 60 0.10 -0.24 1.83
N ARG A 61 -0.26 -0.11 0.54
CA ARG A 61 -0.64 -1.28 -0.28
C ARG A 61 0.54 -2.21 -0.52
N CYS A 62 1.72 -1.66 -0.80
CA CYS A 62 2.93 -2.46 -0.97
C CYS A 62 3.34 -3.18 0.32
N LEU A 63 3.14 -2.55 1.48
CA LEU A 63 3.32 -3.20 2.77
C LEU A 63 2.46 -4.46 2.88
N LEU A 64 1.15 -4.37 2.57
CA LEU A 64 0.22 -5.51 2.63
C LEU A 64 0.64 -6.67 1.72
N GLU A 65 1.23 -6.37 0.56
CA GLU A 65 1.75 -7.39 -0.38
C GLU A 65 3.04 -8.07 0.12
N GLN A 66 3.77 -7.44 1.05
CA GLN A 66 5.05 -7.94 1.58
C GLN A 66 4.95 -8.40 3.04
N LEU A 67 3.75 -8.44 3.62
CA LEU A 67 3.56 -8.93 4.98
C LEU A 67 3.95 -10.41 5.07
N PRO A 68 4.63 -10.83 6.16
CA PRO A 68 4.89 -12.24 6.40
C PRO A 68 3.59 -13.05 6.48
N GLU A 69 3.62 -14.31 6.05
CA GLU A 69 2.43 -15.20 6.06
C GLU A 69 1.80 -15.39 7.45
N ALA A 70 2.59 -15.19 8.52
CA ALA A 70 2.12 -15.32 9.90
C ALA A 70 1.44 -14.04 10.45
N VAL A 71 1.21 -13.03 9.60
CA VAL A 71 0.60 -11.75 10.01
C VAL A 71 -0.82 -11.66 9.48
N ASP A 72 -1.79 -11.61 10.39
CA ASP A 72 -3.16 -11.23 10.07
C ASP A 72 -3.26 -9.71 9.88
N ALA A 73 -3.87 -9.27 8.78
CA ALA A 73 -3.94 -7.86 8.41
C ALA A 73 -5.40 -7.41 8.19
N ALA A 74 -5.75 -6.27 8.78
CA ALA A 74 -7.00 -5.55 8.50
C ALA A 74 -6.68 -4.14 7.99
N LEU A 75 -7.33 -3.72 6.90
CA LEU A 75 -7.15 -2.40 6.30
C LEU A 75 -8.39 -1.53 6.49
N ILE A 76 -8.27 -0.51 7.33
CA ILE A 76 -9.35 0.45 7.61
C ILE A 76 -9.10 1.75 6.85
N LEU A 77 -9.86 1.97 5.77
CA LEU A 77 -9.70 3.16 4.91
C LEU A 77 -10.51 4.37 5.39
N ASN A 78 -11.60 4.14 6.10
CA ASN A 78 -12.44 5.19 6.65
C ASN A 78 -12.35 5.15 8.19
N PRO A 79 -11.67 6.10 8.84
CA PRO A 79 -11.59 6.15 10.30
C PRO A 79 -12.83 6.81 10.94
N ARG A 80 -13.76 7.39 10.16
CA ARG A 80 -15.00 8.00 10.68
C ARG A 80 -16.09 6.96 10.86
N LEU A 81 -15.79 5.94 11.66
CA LEU A 81 -16.69 4.86 12.01
C LEU A 81 -17.03 4.98 13.50
N SER A 82 -18.25 4.61 13.86
CA SER A 82 -18.58 4.33 15.26
C SER A 82 -17.78 3.14 15.78
N GLU A 83 -17.77 2.94 17.09
CA GLU A 83 -17.02 1.85 17.72
C GLU A 83 -17.45 0.47 17.20
N ILE A 84 -18.76 0.31 16.97
CA ILE A 84 -19.35 -0.93 16.44
C ILE A 84 -18.95 -1.14 14.98
N GLU A 85 -19.03 -0.10 14.16
CA GLU A 85 -18.65 -0.18 12.74
C GLU A 85 -17.15 -0.43 12.56
N LEU A 86 -16.31 0.15 13.44
CA LEU A 86 -14.88 -0.09 13.44
C LEU A 86 -14.58 -1.55 13.78
N LEU A 87 -15.21 -2.11 14.82
CA LEU A 87 -15.03 -3.52 15.20
C LEU A 87 -15.49 -4.45 14.06
N ALA A 88 -16.64 -4.15 13.45
CA ALA A 88 -17.16 -4.90 12.30
C ALA A 88 -16.27 -4.79 11.04
N SER A 89 -15.35 -3.84 10.96
CA SER A 89 -14.40 -3.73 9.85
C SER A 89 -13.15 -4.61 10.01
N ILE A 90 -12.92 -5.15 11.21
CA ILE A 90 -11.76 -5.99 11.55
C ILE A 90 -12.15 -7.47 11.69
N CYS A 91 -13.40 -7.76 12.10
CA CYS A 91 -13.95 -9.11 12.26
C CYS A 91 -14.53 -9.68 10.96
#